data_AF-A0A354BEK8-F1
#
_entry.id   AF-A0A354BEK8-F1
#
_cell.length_a   1.000
_cell.length_b   1.000
_cell.length_c   1.000
_cell.angle_alpha   90.00
_cell.angle_beta   90.00
_cell.angle_gamma   90.00
#
_symmetry.space_group_name_H-M   'P 1'
#
loop_
_entity.id
_entity.type
_entity.pdbx_description
1 polymer ?
#
loop_
_entity_poly.entity_id
_entity_poly.type
_entity_poly.pdbx_seq_one_letter_code
_entity_poly.pdbx_strand_id
1 'polypeptide(L)'
;YPSHAPCARKTIQQLKQTQGAGRTVMAIGSSGYGTLSDQVGDLASVLERCTGAKILLVNPYSPVARARISAIADPDYTVELFQQEVQQSIELLKRLRAIGKSVRLKFYSDPPLVKLVILGDYLWLQHYHPDLNIRTMPEYVLKHNSNDHGLYTFYYHYFVQRWGSHEIPEYDLDTDELVYRGWQTKEKRRVPFGPEEETDQVDVPSSSLPPITLGRGRNVHSQPMGNNAEYTTDERARWTL
;
A
#
# COMPACT_ATOMS: atom_id res chain seq x y z
N TYR A 1 11.06 -14.81 24.79
CA TYR A 1 10.08 -14.52 23.73
C TYR A 1 8.76 -15.16 24.10
N PRO A 2 7.62 -14.45 24.14
CA PRO A 2 6.36 -15.07 24.54
C PRO A 2 5.93 -16.04 23.42
N SER A 3 5.96 -17.33 23.72
CA SER A 3 5.49 -18.39 22.83
C SER A 3 3.97 -18.31 22.67
N HIS A 4 3.48 -18.28 21.43
CA HIS A 4 2.04 -18.33 21.15
C HIS A 4 1.43 -19.62 21.74
N ALA A 5 0.67 -19.51 22.82
CA ALA A 5 -0.06 -20.64 23.38
C ALA A 5 -1.09 -21.17 22.35
N PRO A 6 -1.10 -22.46 22.01
CA PRO A 6 -2.02 -23.03 21.00
C PRO A 6 -3.51 -22.80 21.31
N CYS A 7 -3.87 -22.70 22.59
CA CYS A 7 -5.23 -22.38 23.04
C CYS A 7 -5.64 -20.95 22.70
N ALA A 8 -4.73 -19.97 22.82
CA ALA A 8 -5.00 -18.58 22.48
C ALA A 8 -5.31 -18.42 20.98
N ARG A 9 -4.60 -19.15 20.11
CA ARG A 9 -4.85 -19.14 18.66
C ARG A 9 -6.26 -19.60 18.30
N LYS A 10 -6.75 -20.69 18.91
CA LYS A 10 -8.12 -21.20 18.65
C LYS A 10 -9.19 -20.23 19.12
N THR A 11 -9.04 -19.64 20.30
CA THR A 11 -9.97 -18.64 20.83
C THR A 11 -10.00 -17.38 19.95
N ILE A 12 -8.83 -16.92 19.49
CA ILE A 12 -8.71 -15.80 18.57
C ILE A 12 -9.40 -16.11 17.23
N GLN A 13 -9.22 -17.31 16.67
CA GLN A 13 -9.85 -17.73 15.42
C GLN A 13 -11.38 -17.80 15.53
N GLN A 14 -11.89 -18.36 16.62
CA GLN A 14 -13.34 -18.39 16.88
C GLN A 14 -13.91 -16.97 17.01
N LEU A 15 -13.23 -16.08 17.74
CA LEU A 15 -13.64 -14.70 17.89
C LEU A 15 -13.72 -13.98 16.54
N LYS A 16 -12.72 -14.17 15.66
CA LYS A 16 -12.69 -13.61 14.31
C LYS A 16 -13.88 -14.08 13.47
N GLN A 17 -14.19 -15.39 13.52
CA GLN A 17 -15.34 -15.95 12.82
C GLN A 17 -16.69 -15.43 13.33
N THR A 18 -16.85 -15.33 14.65
CA THR A 18 -18.11 -14.83 15.25
C THR A 18 -18.32 -13.35 14.94
N GLN A 19 -17.25 -12.55 14.94
CA GLN A 19 -17.34 -11.10 14.78
C GLN A 19 -17.42 -10.65 13.32
N GLY A 20 -16.85 -11.43 12.39
CA GLY A 20 -16.99 -11.18 10.95
C GLY A 20 -18.33 -11.63 10.38
N ALA A 21 -19.03 -12.57 11.04
CA ALA A 21 -20.30 -13.09 10.57
C ALA A 21 -21.38 -11.99 10.49
N GLY A 22 -22.04 -11.89 9.33
CA GLY A 22 -23.14 -10.93 9.14
C GLY A 22 -22.73 -9.45 9.08
N ARG A 23 -21.43 -9.14 9.09
CA ARG A 23 -20.90 -7.77 9.06
C ARG A 23 -19.99 -7.55 7.85
N THR A 24 -19.72 -6.29 7.52
CA THR A 24 -18.75 -5.93 6.48
C THR A 24 -17.34 -5.98 7.07
N VAL A 25 -16.45 -6.76 6.43
CA VAL A 25 -15.03 -6.82 6.79
C VAL A 25 -14.30 -5.63 6.19
N MET A 26 -13.42 -5.00 6.97
CA MET A 26 -12.57 -3.90 6.51
C MET A 26 -11.10 -4.25 6.77
N ALA A 27 -10.25 -4.16 5.75
CA ALA A 27 -8.84 -4.52 5.90
C ALA A 27 -7.89 -3.59 5.14
N ILE A 28 -6.76 -3.23 5.77
CA ILE A 28 -5.59 -2.59 5.15
C ILE A 28 -4.38 -3.52 5.37
N GLY A 29 -3.62 -3.81 4.32
CA GLY A 29 -2.43 -4.64 4.42
C GLY A 29 -1.42 -4.39 3.31
N SER A 30 -0.19 -4.85 3.54
CA SER A 30 0.85 -4.91 2.51
C SER A 30 0.69 -6.17 1.67
N SER A 31 0.66 -7.35 2.26
CA SER A 31 0.39 -8.59 1.53
C SER A 31 -1.10 -8.85 1.42
N GLY A 32 -1.51 -9.46 0.32
CA GLY A 32 -2.88 -9.91 0.18
C GLY A 32 -3.10 -11.20 0.99
N TYR A 33 -2.50 -12.30 0.53
CA TYR A 33 -2.91 -13.64 0.96
C TYR A 33 -2.35 -14.02 2.33
N GLY A 34 -1.06 -13.81 2.56
CA GLY A 34 -0.42 -14.07 3.86
C GLY A 34 -0.93 -13.14 4.97
N THR A 35 -1.14 -11.86 4.69
CA THR A 35 -1.62 -10.90 5.71
C THR A 35 -3.05 -11.16 6.14
N LEU A 36 -3.91 -11.56 5.22
CA LEU A 36 -5.30 -11.85 5.50
C LEU A 36 -5.48 -13.26 6.07
N SER A 37 -4.71 -14.25 5.61
CA SER A 37 -4.79 -15.65 6.10
C SER A 37 -4.03 -15.88 7.41
N ASP A 38 -2.93 -15.17 7.66
CA ASP A 38 -2.19 -15.29 8.94
C ASP A 38 -2.95 -14.62 10.09
N GLN A 39 -3.67 -13.52 9.80
CA GLN A 39 -4.42 -12.78 10.81
C GLN A 39 -5.88 -13.14 10.91
N VAL A 40 -6.53 -13.77 9.94
CA VAL A 40 -7.95 -14.10 10.09
C VAL A 40 -8.15 -15.58 10.43
N GLY A 41 -7.05 -16.34 10.51
CA GLY A 41 -7.09 -17.75 10.16
C GLY A 41 -7.41 -17.84 8.66
N ASP A 42 -8.04 -18.92 8.21
CA ASP A 42 -8.51 -18.97 6.83
C ASP A 42 -9.41 -17.76 6.49
N LEU A 43 -8.87 -16.78 5.76
CA LEU A 43 -9.58 -15.58 5.34
C LEU A 43 -10.84 -15.95 4.57
N ALA A 44 -10.77 -17.01 3.77
CA ALA A 44 -11.91 -17.52 3.04
C ALA A 44 -13.05 -17.83 4.00
N SER A 45 -12.79 -18.49 5.13
CA SER A 45 -13.81 -18.84 6.14
C SER A 45 -14.52 -17.62 6.75
N VAL A 46 -13.85 -16.48 6.92
CA VAL A 46 -14.48 -15.26 7.45
C VAL A 46 -15.19 -14.48 6.36
N LEU A 47 -14.61 -14.40 5.17
CA LEU A 47 -15.24 -13.74 4.02
C LEU A 47 -16.46 -14.51 3.48
N GLU A 48 -16.51 -15.83 3.63
CA GLU A 48 -17.69 -16.64 3.33
C GLU A 48 -18.89 -16.26 4.21
N ARG A 49 -18.62 -15.84 5.46
CA ARG A 49 -19.65 -15.52 6.46
C ARG A 49 -19.98 -14.02 6.56
N CYS A 50 -19.16 -13.16 5.96
CA CYS A 50 -19.38 -11.71 5.97
C CYS A 50 -20.51 -11.30 5.00
N THR A 51 -21.10 -10.13 5.20
CA THR A 51 -22.05 -9.55 4.22
C THR A 51 -21.34 -8.87 3.06
N GLY A 52 -20.12 -8.38 3.29
CA GLY A 52 -19.27 -7.78 2.29
C GLY A 52 -17.86 -7.52 2.80
N ALA A 53 -16.99 -7.03 1.93
CA ALA A 53 -15.61 -6.73 2.26
C ALA A 53 -15.12 -5.46 1.56
N LYS A 54 -14.36 -4.65 2.29
CA LYS A 54 -13.63 -3.47 1.79
C LYS A 54 -12.15 -3.66 2.09
N ILE A 55 -11.35 -3.88 1.06
CA ILE A 55 -9.95 -4.28 1.21
C ILE A 55 -9.04 -3.28 0.52
N LEU A 56 -8.01 -2.82 1.24
CA LEU A 56 -6.95 -1.94 0.77
C LEU A 56 -5.64 -2.71 0.80
N LEU A 57 -5.02 -2.92 -0.36
CA LEU A 57 -3.73 -3.57 -0.48
C LEU A 57 -2.68 -2.61 -1.03
N VAL A 58 -1.41 -2.81 -0.66
CA VAL A 58 -0.30 -2.12 -1.34
C VAL A 58 -0.29 -2.57 -2.80
N ASN A 59 -0.11 -1.64 -3.72
CA ASN A 59 0.10 -1.93 -5.13
C ASN A 59 1.45 -2.66 -5.30
N PRO A 60 1.45 -3.94 -5.74
CA PRO A 60 2.68 -4.74 -5.84
C PRO A 60 3.62 -4.28 -6.96
N TYR A 61 3.14 -3.43 -7.86
CA TYR A 61 3.93 -2.84 -8.94
C TYR A 61 4.47 -1.45 -8.59
N SER A 62 4.16 -0.92 -7.39
CA SER A 62 4.64 0.40 -6.99
C SER A 62 6.14 0.42 -6.66
N PRO A 63 6.85 1.53 -6.92
CA PRO A 63 8.25 1.69 -6.49
C PRO A 63 8.43 1.53 -4.99
N VAL A 64 7.46 1.98 -4.20
CA VAL A 64 7.47 1.88 -2.73
C VAL A 64 7.43 0.43 -2.26
N ALA A 65 6.59 -0.40 -2.88
CA ALA A 65 6.53 -1.83 -2.56
C ALA A 65 7.88 -2.52 -2.83
N ARG A 66 8.46 -2.27 -4.01
CA ARG A 66 9.78 -2.82 -4.40
C ARG A 66 10.89 -2.37 -3.45
N ALA A 67 10.97 -1.07 -3.17
CA ALA A 67 11.98 -0.51 -2.26
C ALA A 67 11.88 -1.14 -0.86
N ARG A 68 10.67 -1.34 -0.35
CA ARG A 68 10.46 -1.97 0.95
C ARG A 68 10.91 -3.43 0.96
N ILE A 69 10.54 -4.22 -0.05
CA ILE A 69 10.92 -5.63 -0.14
C ILE A 69 12.44 -5.77 -0.15
N SER A 70 13.13 -4.93 -0.94
CA SER A 70 14.59 -4.88 -0.96
C SER A 70 15.20 -4.49 0.40
N ALA A 71 14.57 -3.56 1.15
CA ALA A 71 15.07 -3.10 2.45
C ALA A 71 14.95 -4.15 3.57
N ILE A 72 13.91 -5.00 3.53
CA ILE A 72 13.74 -6.09 4.52
C ILE A 72 14.89 -7.12 4.39
N ALA A 73 15.41 -7.33 3.17
CA ALA A 73 16.49 -8.29 2.87
C ALA A 73 16.23 -9.72 3.41
N ASP A 74 14.96 -10.13 3.44
CA ASP A 74 14.53 -11.47 3.86
C ASP A 74 14.44 -12.40 2.63
N PRO A 75 15.21 -13.50 2.59
CA PRO A 75 15.23 -14.41 1.44
C PRO A 75 13.87 -15.07 1.16
N ASP A 76 12.98 -15.14 2.15
CA ASP A 76 11.63 -15.72 2.00
C ASP A 76 10.58 -14.67 1.59
N TYR A 77 10.99 -13.42 1.34
CA TYR A 77 10.10 -12.32 0.97
C TYR A 77 10.63 -11.58 -0.26
N THR A 78 10.30 -12.09 -1.45
CA THR A 78 10.68 -11.50 -2.75
C THR A 78 9.55 -10.72 -3.40
N VAL A 79 9.87 -9.92 -4.42
CA VAL A 79 8.90 -9.13 -5.19
C VAL A 79 7.91 -10.05 -5.92
N GLU A 80 8.39 -11.17 -6.44
CA GLU A 80 7.59 -12.14 -7.19
C GLU A 80 6.60 -12.84 -6.25
N LEU A 81 7.06 -13.28 -5.07
CA LEU A 81 6.19 -13.87 -4.05
C LEU A 81 5.13 -12.87 -3.60
N PHE A 82 5.50 -11.61 -3.41
CA PHE A 82 4.57 -10.56 -3.05
C PHE A 82 3.48 -10.33 -4.11
N GLN A 83 3.86 -10.27 -5.38
CA GLN A 83 2.94 -10.19 -6.51
C GLN A 83 1.99 -11.38 -6.55
N GLN A 84 2.51 -12.60 -6.34
CA GLN A 84 1.71 -13.83 -6.27
C GLN A 84 0.70 -13.81 -5.11
N GLU A 85 1.11 -13.35 -3.91
CA GLU A 85 0.20 -13.23 -2.76
C GLU A 85 -0.94 -12.22 -3.02
N VAL A 86 -0.65 -11.13 -3.74
CA VAL A 86 -1.68 -10.17 -4.14
C VAL A 86 -2.62 -10.81 -5.17
N GLN A 87 -2.09 -11.53 -6.16
CA GLN A 87 -2.88 -12.21 -7.18
C GLN A 87 -3.83 -13.26 -6.58
N GLN A 88 -3.34 -14.10 -5.68
CA GLN A 88 -4.17 -15.09 -4.95
C GLN A 88 -5.31 -14.43 -4.17
N SER A 89 -5.08 -13.21 -3.67
CA SER A 89 -6.12 -12.45 -2.97
C SER A 89 -7.17 -11.94 -3.95
N ILE A 90 -6.77 -11.40 -5.09
CA ILE A 90 -7.69 -10.99 -6.14
C ILE A 90 -8.58 -12.17 -6.55
N GLU A 91 -7.99 -13.35 -6.78
CA GLU A 91 -8.73 -14.56 -7.17
C GLU A 91 -9.75 -14.99 -6.10
N LEU A 92 -9.38 -14.94 -4.81
CA LEU A 92 -10.32 -15.18 -3.73
C LEU A 92 -11.47 -14.17 -3.73
N LEU A 93 -11.17 -12.88 -3.92
CA LEU A 93 -12.19 -11.82 -3.95
C LEU A 93 -13.11 -11.93 -5.16
N LYS A 94 -12.59 -12.32 -6.32
CA LYS A 94 -13.39 -12.65 -7.51
C LYS A 94 -14.36 -13.80 -7.25
N ARG A 95 -13.89 -14.89 -6.61
CA ARG A 95 -14.76 -16.02 -6.22
C ARG A 95 -15.87 -15.58 -5.27
N LEU A 96 -15.55 -14.75 -4.27
CA LEU A 96 -16.53 -14.22 -3.32
C LEU A 96 -17.56 -13.30 -4.00
N ARG A 97 -17.12 -12.47 -4.96
CA ARG A 97 -18.01 -11.63 -5.76
C ARG A 97 -18.95 -12.49 -6.62
N ALA A 98 -18.44 -13.56 -7.23
CA ALA A 98 -19.23 -14.48 -8.07
C ALA A 98 -20.37 -15.17 -7.30
N ILE A 99 -20.20 -15.41 -6.00
CA ILE A 99 -21.27 -15.93 -5.12
C ILE A 99 -22.17 -14.83 -4.52
N GLY A 100 -22.07 -13.59 -5.02
CA GLY A 100 -22.95 -12.47 -4.67
C GLY A 100 -22.52 -11.64 -3.47
N LYS A 101 -21.31 -11.80 -2.93
CA LYS A 101 -20.81 -10.95 -1.83
C LYS A 101 -20.48 -9.54 -2.34
N SER A 102 -20.78 -8.53 -1.53
CA SER A 102 -20.38 -7.15 -1.82
C SER A 102 -18.90 -6.95 -1.48
N VAL A 103 -18.02 -7.22 -2.43
CA VAL A 103 -16.56 -7.14 -2.26
C VAL A 103 -16.00 -5.99 -3.09
N ARG A 104 -15.16 -5.16 -2.45
CA ARG A 104 -14.48 -4.03 -3.08
C ARG A 104 -13.01 -4.05 -2.71
N LEU A 105 -12.15 -3.76 -3.69
CA LEU A 105 -10.71 -3.75 -3.54
C LEU A 105 -10.14 -2.41 -4.02
N LYS A 106 -9.16 -1.88 -3.29
CA LYS A 106 -8.41 -0.68 -3.64
C LYS A 106 -6.93 -0.93 -3.48
N PHE A 107 -6.13 -0.29 -4.34
CA PHE A 107 -4.66 -0.38 -4.29
C PHE A 107 -4.03 0.97 -3.98
N TYR A 108 -3.24 1.04 -2.90
CA TYR A 108 -2.50 2.24 -2.52
C TYR A 108 -1.00 2.09 -2.79
N SER A 109 -0.32 3.20 -3.06
CA SER A 109 1.08 3.20 -3.52
C SER A 109 2.04 3.90 -2.55
N ASP A 110 1.54 4.45 -1.45
CA ASP A 110 2.35 5.06 -0.39
C ASP A 110 2.79 4.02 0.67
N PRO A 111 3.84 4.30 1.46
CA PRO A 111 4.37 3.35 2.42
C PRO A 111 3.31 2.87 3.43
N PRO A 112 3.15 1.54 3.61
CA PRO A 112 2.18 1.02 4.56
C PRO A 112 2.65 1.34 5.99
N LEU A 113 1.80 2.00 6.78
CA LEU A 113 2.10 2.29 8.20
C LEU A 113 1.67 1.16 9.11
N VAL A 114 0.47 0.62 8.85
CA VAL A 114 -0.15 -0.42 9.67
C VAL A 114 -0.81 -1.46 8.79
N LYS A 115 -0.84 -2.69 9.30
CA LYS A 115 -1.73 -3.75 8.88
C LYS A 115 -2.88 -3.79 9.86
N LEU A 116 -4.09 -3.81 9.31
CA LEU A 116 -5.32 -3.57 10.04
C LEU A 116 -6.43 -4.48 9.51
N VAL A 117 -7.12 -5.19 10.38
CA VAL A 117 -8.36 -5.91 10.04
C VAL A 117 -9.43 -5.59 11.07
N ILE A 118 -10.57 -5.06 10.63
CA ILE A 118 -11.72 -4.74 11.46
C ILE A 118 -12.83 -5.75 11.18
N LEU A 119 -13.22 -6.48 12.22
CA LEU A 119 -14.30 -7.46 12.22
C LEU A 119 -15.28 -7.08 13.32
N GLY A 120 -16.36 -6.39 12.95
CA GLY A 120 -17.37 -6.00 13.92
C GLY A 120 -16.79 -5.09 15.00
N ASP A 121 -16.83 -5.54 16.25
CA ASP A 121 -16.37 -4.76 17.42
C ASP A 121 -14.91 -5.02 17.78
N TYR A 122 -14.16 -5.70 16.92
CA TYR A 122 -12.77 -6.07 17.14
C TYR A 122 -11.89 -5.67 15.97
N LEU A 123 -10.66 -5.32 16.29
CA LEU A 123 -9.67 -4.80 15.38
C LEU A 123 -8.31 -5.42 15.66
N TRP A 124 -7.72 -6.03 14.64
CA TRP A 124 -6.37 -6.56 14.67
C TRP A 124 -5.42 -5.56 14.03
N LEU A 125 -4.31 -5.29 14.72
CA LEU A 125 -3.37 -4.26 14.35
C LEU A 125 -1.93 -4.80 14.43
N GLN A 126 -1.16 -4.56 13.38
CA GLN A 126 0.29 -4.71 13.37
C GLN A 126 0.91 -3.45 12.76
N HIS A 127 2.06 -3.02 13.26
CA HIS A 127 2.83 -1.92 12.69
C HIS A 127 3.85 -2.44 11.68
N TYR A 128 4.01 -1.76 10.55
CA TYR A 128 5.08 -2.04 9.60
C TYR A 128 6.36 -1.32 10.00
N HIS A 129 7.41 -2.07 10.33
CA HIS A 129 8.75 -1.49 10.44
C HIS A 129 9.41 -1.44 9.04
N PRO A 130 10.12 -0.35 8.69
CA PRO A 130 10.73 -0.18 7.37
C PRO A 130 11.62 -1.36 6.93
N ASP A 131 12.38 -1.91 7.87
CA ASP A 131 13.41 -2.92 7.58
C ASP A 131 13.12 -4.29 8.20
N LEU A 132 11.95 -4.48 8.83
CA LEU A 132 11.59 -5.78 9.40
C LEU A 132 10.42 -6.41 8.65
N ASN A 133 10.46 -7.73 8.56
CA ASN A 133 9.33 -8.53 8.12
C ASN A 133 8.19 -8.38 9.14
N ILE A 134 6.97 -8.09 8.66
CA ILE A 134 5.81 -7.92 9.56
C ILE A 134 5.50 -9.16 10.39
N ARG A 135 5.92 -10.35 9.96
CA ARG A 135 5.78 -11.59 10.74
C ARG A 135 6.52 -11.56 12.08
N THR A 136 7.55 -10.73 12.21
CA THR A 136 8.29 -10.53 13.48
C THR A 136 7.69 -9.42 14.35
N MET A 137 6.75 -8.63 13.81
CA MET A 137 6.13 -7.51 14.50
C MET A 137 4.98 -7.98 15.40
N PRO A 138 4.83 -7.38 16.60
CA PRO A 138 3.76 -7.75 17.52
C PRO A 138 2.37 -7.44 16.94
N GLU A 139 1.43 -8.36 17.17
CA GLU A 139 0.01 -8.21 16.85
C GLU A 139 -0.77 -7.77 18.09
N TYR A 140 -1.59 -6.74 17.92
CA TYR A 140 -2.49 -6.20 18.94
C TYR A 140 -3.94 -6.45 18.56
N VAL A 141 -4.78 -6.69 19.58
CA VAL A 141 -6.23 -6.78 19.41
C VAL A 141 -6.88 -5.68 20.21
N LEU A 142 -7.65 -4.84 19.54
CA LEU A 142 -8.41 -3.76 20.13
C LEU A 142 -9.89 -4.11 20.05
N LYS A 143 -10.60 -3.94 21.17
CA LYS A 143 -12.05 -4.06 21.22
C LYS A 143 -12.67 -2.66 21.21
N HIS A 144 -13.73 -2.48 20.45
CA HIS A 144 -14.52 -1.27 20.44
C HIS A 144 -15.11 -1.00 21.83
N ASN A 145 -15.03 0.26 22.24
CA ASN A 145 -15.61 0.77 23.48
C ASN A 145 -16.75 1.71 23.10
N SER A 146 -17.89 1.60 23.78
CA SER A 146 -19.09 2.43 23.57
C SER A 146 -18.86 3.93 23.68
N ASN A 147 -17.77 4.37 24.31
CA ASN A 147 -17.46 5.79 24.46
C ASN A 147 -16.69 6.40 23.27
N ASP A 148 -16.40 5.64 22.21
CA ASP A 148 -15.80 6.10 20.95
C ASP A 148 -14.47 6.90 21.02
N HIS A 149 -13.79 6.91 22.17
CA HIS A 149 -12.52 7.64 22.35
C HIS A 149 -11.29 6.72 22.41
N GLY A 150 -11.44 5.45 22.02
CA GLY A 150 -10.36 4.45 22.08
C GLY A 150 -9.51 4.37 20.81
N LEU A 151 -8.38 3.65 20.91
CA LEU A 151 -7.53 3.33 19.75
C LEU A 151 -8.29 2.58 18.65
N TYR A 152 -9.30 1.79 19.02
CA TYR A 152 -10.20 1.18 18.03
C TYR A 152 -10.80 2.25 17.11
N THR A 153 -11.41 3.30 17.69
CA THR A 153 -12.10 4.35 16.95
C THR A 153 -11.12 5.16 16.11
N PHE A 154 -9.92 5.42 16.64
CA PHE A 154 -8.84 6.05 15.90
C PHE A 154 -8.48 5.28 14.62
N TYR A 155 -8.20 3.96 14.73
CA TYR A 155 -7.83 3.14 13.58
C TYR A 155 -9.00 2.86 12.63
N TYR A 156 -10.23 2.82 13.15
CA TYR A 156 -11.43 2.78 12.32
C TYR A 156 -11.55 4.04 11.46
N HIS A 157 -11.37 5.23 12.04
CA HIS A 157 -11.35 6.48 11.27
C HIS A 157 -10.22 6.53 10.26
N TYR A 158 -9.03 6.05 10.63
CA TYR A 158 -7.92 5.88 9.69
C TYR A 158 -8.34 5.03 8.48
N PHE A 159 -8.98 3.86 8.70
CA PHE A 159 -9.48 3.04 7.61
C PHE A 159 -10.49 3.79 6.73
N VAL A 160 -11.49 4.43 7.34
CA VAL A 160 -12.55 5.15 6.62
C VAL A 160 -11.98 6.29 5.76
N GLN A 161 -11.02 7.04 6.29
CA GLN A 161 -10.35 8.13 5.58
C GLN A 161 -9.57 7.60 4.37
N ARG A 162 -8.79 6.52 4.57
CA ARG A 162 -8.04 5.88 3.47
C ARG A 162 -9.00 5.32 2.42
N TRP A 163 -10.05 4.61 2.85
CA TRP A 163 -11.06 4.06 1.94
C TRP A 163 -11.77 5.13 1.11
N GLY A 164 -12.09 6.27 1.74
CA GLY A 164 -12.75 7.41 1.10
C GLY A 164 -11.83 8.24 0.19
N SER A 165 -10.51 8.03 0.22
CA SER A 165 -9.58 8.79 -0.61
C SER A 165 -9.78 8.51 -2.10
N HIS A 166 -9.82 9.58 -2.89
CA HIS A 166 -9.89 9.58 -4.35
C HIS A 166 -8.52 9.30 -4.99
N GLU A 167 -7.44 9.47 -4.24
CA GLU A 167 -6.07 9.20 -4.69
C GLU A 167 -5.79 7.70 -4.76
N ILE A 168 -6.57 6.89 -4.05
CA ILE A 168 -6.45 5.44 -4.03
C ILE A 168 -7.44 4.84 -5.03
N PRO A 169 -6.97 4.34 -6.19
CA PRO A 169 -7.82 3.75 -7.21
C PRO A 169 -8.51 2.49 -6.71
N GLU A 170 -9.71 2.27 -7.26
CA GLU A 170 -10.48 1.04 -7.04
C GLU A 170 -10.15 0.02 -8.10
N TYR A 171 -9.96 -1.23 -7.69
CA TYR A 171 -9.76 -2.35 -8.60
C TYR A 171 -11.10 -2.89 -9.06
N ASP A 172 -11.29 -2.96 -10.37
CA ASP A 172 -12.45 -3.59 -10.99
C ASP A 172 -12.22 -5.10 -11.10
N LEU A 173 -12.90 -5.88 -10.24
CA LEU A 173 -12.75 -7.34 -10.19
C LEU A 173 -13.27 -8.05 -11.45
N ASP A 174 -13.98 -7.36 -12.36
CA ASP A 174 -14.46 -7.96 -13.61
C ASP A 174 -13.49 -7.75 -14.77
N THR A 175 -12.85 -6.57 -14.83
CA THR A 175 -12.03 -6.16 -15.97
C THR A 175 -10.52 -6.17 -15.69
N ASP A 176 -10.13 -6.38 -14.43
CA ASP A 176 -8.72 -6.38 -13.99
C ASP A 176 -8.01 -5.04 -14.20
N GLU A 177 -8.74 -3.96 -13.94
CA GLU A 177 -8.25 -2.59 -14.14
C GLU A 177 -8.32 -1.76 -12.86
N LEU A 178 -7.43 -0.78 -12.75
CA LEU A 178 -7.47 0.27 -11.74
C LEU A 178 -8.30 1.45 -12.25
N VAL A 179 -9.36 1.77 -11.52
CA VAL A 179 -10.31 2.84 -11.80
C VAL A 179 -10.03 4.03 -10.88
N TYR A 180 -9.60 5.14 -11.50
CA TYR A 180 -9.35 6.40 -10.82
C TYR A 180 -10.62 7.25 -10.86
N ARG A 181 -11.14 7.61 -9.68
CA ARG A 181 -12.35 8.43 -9.54
C ARG A 181 -12.00 9.84 -9.06
N GLY A 182 -12.69 10.84 -9.60
CA GLY A 182 -12.61 12.22 -9.12
C GLY A 182 -13.48 12.47 -7.89
N TRP A 183 -13.36 13.68 -7.34
CA TRP A 183 -14.11 14.17 -6.16
C TRP A 183 -15.65 14.10 -6.27
N GLN A 184 -16.19 13.96 -7.48
CA GLN A 184 -17.62 13.78 -7.73
C GLN A 184 -17.99 12.32 -8.04
N THR A 185 -17.14 11.36 -7.69
CA THR A 185 -17.28 9.92 -8.01
C THR A 185 -17.28 9.59 -9.50
N LYS A 186 -17.09 10.59 -10.37
CA LYS A 186 -16.95 10.43 -11.82
C LYS A 186 -15.63 9.74 -12.15
N GLU A 187 -15.69 8.68 -12.95
CA GLU A 187 -14.51 8.00 -13.47
C GLU A 187 -13.67 8.99 -14.31
N LYS A 188 -12.38 9.08 -13.99
CA LYS A 188 -11.42 9.95 -14.69
C LYS A 188 -10.54 9.17 -15.65
N ARG A 189 -10.09 8.00 -15.21
CA ARG A 189 -9.13 7.15 -15.93
C ARG A 189 -9.26 5.71 -15.46
N ARG A 190 -9.00 4.80 -16.38
CA ARG A 190 -8.90 3.37 -16.16
C ARG A 190 -7.60 2.88 -16.78
N VAL A 191 -6.87 2.03 -16.08
CA VAL A 191 -5.61 1.45 -16.58
C VAL A 191 -5.57 -0.04 -16.24
N PRO A 192 -4.96 -0.89 -17.08
CA PRO A 192 -4.72 -2.29 -16.74
C PRO A 192 -3.96 -2.42 -15.42
N PHE A 193 -4.30 -3.42 -14.62
CA PHE A 193 -3.53 -3.78 -13.44
C PHE A 193 -2.46 -4.82 -13.80
N GLY A 194 -1.19 -4.44 -13.64
CA GLY A 194 -0.07 -5.28 -14.01
C GLY A 194 1.24 -4.48 -13.96
N PRO A 195 2.36 -5.10 -14.32
CA PRO A 195 3.56 -4.32 -14.62
C PRO A 195 3.21 -3.29 -15.69
N GLU A 196 3.60 -2.04 -15.49
CA GLU A 196 3.61 -1.09 -16.60
C GLU A 196 4.57 -1.68 -17.62
N GLU A 197 4.06 -2.12 -18.78
CA GLU A 197 4.93 -2.34 -19.92
C GLU A 197 5.53 -0.97 -20.22
N GLU A 198 6.81 -0.81 -19.92
CA GLU A 198 7.60 0.28 -20.45
C GLU A 198 7.45 0.16 -21.98
N THR A 199 6.51 0.90 -22.55
CA THR A 199 6.49 1.19 -23.97
C THR A 199 7.70 2.08 -24.21
N ASP A 200 8.83 1.42 -24.37
CA ASP A 200 10.09 2.01 -24.73
C ASP A 200 9.92 2.65 -26.13
N GLN A 201 10.37 3.89 -26.23
CA GLN A 201 10.68 4.62 -27.47
C GLN A 201 9.49 5.21 -28.25
N VAL A 202 9.09 6.42 -27.85
CA VAL A 202 8.72 7.45 -28.82
C VAL A 202 10.00 7.81 -29.59
N ASP A 203 10.09 7.33 -30.83
CA ASP A 203 10.99 7.84 -31.87
C ASP A 203 10.96 9.38 -31.84
N VAL A 204 12.04 9.99 -31.34
CA VAL A 204 12.33 11.39 -31.63
C VAL A 204 13.03 11.39 -32.99
N PRO A 205 12.43 11.93 -34.06
CA PRO A 205 13.16 12.10 -35.30
C PRO A 205 14.28 13.10 -35.02
N SER A 206 15.51 12.63 -35.14
CA SER A 206 16.72 13.43 -35.12
C SER A 206 16.63 14.57 -36.14
N SER A 207 16.21 15.75 -35.71
CA SER A 207 16.34 16.97 -36.49
C SER A 207 17.76 17.49 -36.34
N SER A 208 18.53 17.28 -37.40
CA SER A 208 19.82 17.90 -37.69
C SER A 208 19.81 19.41 -37.43
N LEU A 209 20.58 19.86 -36.45
CA LEU A 209 21.03 21.25 -36.39
C LEU A 209 22.27 21.41 -37.29
N PRO A 210 22.32 22.40 -38.19
CA PRO A 210 23.52 22.68 -38.96
C PRO A 210 24.62 23.32 -38.08
N PRO A 211 25.90 23.15 -38.42
CA PRO A 211 27.02 23.67 -37.63
C PRO A 211 27.08 25.20 -37.73
N ILE A 212 27.20 25.88 -36.59
CA ILE A 212 27.49 27.32 -36.53
C ILE A 212 29.00 27.51 -36.71
N THR A 213 29.35 28.19 -37.80
CA THR A 213 30.70 28.57 -38.22
C THR A 213 31.36 29.55 -37.24
N LEU A 214 32.65 29.30 -36.98
CA LEU A 214 33.60 30.18 -36.28
C LEU A 214 33.57 31.62 -36.81
N GLY A 215 33.27 32.58 -35.94
CA GLY A 215 33.56 34.01 -36.12
C GLY A 215 34.81 34.41 -35.34
N ARG A 216 35.86 34.77 -36.07
CA ARG A 216 37.20 35.15 -35.58
C ARG A 216 37.22 36.63 -35.16
N GLY A 217 37.69 36.91 -33.95
CA GLY A 217 38.50 38.11 -33.66
C GLY A 217 37.93 39.15 -32.68
N ARG A 218 38.52 39.25 -31.48
CA ARG A 218 39.49 40.31 -31.11
C ARG A 218 39.91 40.17 -29.64
N ASN A 219 41.22 40.06 -29.42
CA ASN A 219 41.90 40.26 -28.15
C ASN A 219 41.77 41.72 -27.69
N VAL A 220 41.56 41.97 -26.40
CA VAL A 220 42.38 42.91 -25.58
C VAL A 220 42.41 42.43 -24.12
N HIS A 221 43.62 42.39 -23.55
CA HIS A 221 43.96 42.18 -22.14
C HIS A 221 43.17 43.06 -21.15
N SER A 222 42.99 42.57 -19.91
CA SER A 222 43.54 43.19 -18.67
C SER A 222 43.09 42.44 -17.39
N GLN A 223 44.04 41.71 -16.80
CA GLN A 223 44.37 41.57 -15.36
C GLN A 223 43.37 41.05 -14.29
N PRO A 224 43.89 40.44 -13.21
CA PRO A 224 43.19 39.46 -12.38
C PRO A 224 42.62 40.07 -11.09
N MET A 225 41.50 39.51 -10.60
CA MET A 225 41.02 39.72 -9.24
C MET A 225 40.84 38.34 -8.59
N GLY A 226 41.54 38.15 -7.47
CA GLY A 226 41.50 36.94 -6.66
C GLY A 226 40.13 36.72 -6.02
N ASN A 227 39.78 35.44 -5.90
CA ASN A 227 38.56 34.94 -5.29
C ASN A 227 38.42 35.37 -3.82
N ASN A 228 37.25 35.91 -3.50
CA ASN A 228 36.65 35.92 -2.17
C ASN A 228 35.57 34.84 -2.09
N ALA A 229 35.25 34.48 -0.84
CA ALA A 229 34.13 33.66 -0.34
C ALA A 229 34.35 32.14 -0.38
N GLU A 230 34.78 31.54 0.73
CA GLU A 230 33.94 31.14 1.89
C GLU A 230 32.94 30.05 1.53
N TYR A 231 33.39 28.80 1.69
CA TYR A 231 32.52 27.69 2.02
C TYR A 231 32.20 27.77 3.51
N THR A 232 30.95 28.07 3.87
CA THR A 232 30.45 27.71 5.20
C THR A 232 29.12 26.99 5.04
N THR A 233 29.19 25.70 5.31
CA THR A 233 28.11 24.76 5.56
C THR A 233 27.35 25.20 6.81
N ASP A 234 26.02 25.34 6.74
CA ASP A 234 25.19 25.20 7.93
C ASP A 234 23.81 24.62 7.56
N GLU A 235 23.78 23.29 7.50
CA GLU A 235 22.58 22.51 7.76
C GLU A 235 22.36 22.48 9.27
N ARG A 236 21.32 23.16 9.76
CA ARG A 236 20.57 22.66 10.94
C ARG A 236 19.24 23.37 11.14
N ALA A 237 18.24 22.51 11.34
CA ALA A 237 17.03 22.73 12.10
C ALA A 237 15.96 23.66 11.49
N ARG A 238 14.82 23.06 11.13
CA ARG A 238 13.51 23.43 11.69
C ARG A 238 12.42 22.50 11.16
N TRP A 239 12.06 21.51 11.97
CA TRP A 239 10.69 20.99 12.03
C TRP A 239 10.32 20.89 13.50
N THR A 240 9.41 21.77 13.92
CA THR A 240 8.76 21.74 15.23
C THR A 240 7.27 21.91 14.97
N LEU A 241 6.51 20.92 15.47
CA LEU A 241 5.06 20.82 15.66
C LEU A 241 4.19 20.62 14.42
#